data_AF-A0A9P5NFX2-F1
#
_entry.id   AF-A0A9P5NFX2-F1
#
_cell.length_a   1.000
_cell.length_b   1.000
_cell.length_c   1.000
_cell.angle_alpha   90.00
_cell.angle_beta   90.00
_cell.angle_gamma   90.00
#
_symmetry.space_group_name_H-M   'P 1'
#
loop_
_entity.id
_entity.type
_entity.pdbx_description
1 polymer ?
#
loop_
_entity_poly.entity_id
_entity_poly.type
_entity_poly.pdbx_seq_one_letter_code
_entity_poly.pdbx_strand_id
1 'polypeptide(L)'
;MEQSEDPESSRETQHEPPALLGDYRLPPHPPENYTKPRDLATSERLSLQHYIAWRKSNGTVQAYHEHRKVLATASWTGILTLFRVRKLAASLMGFYPTRDLDFCPHTSSTGELCRTPCFKSSSGLKKKPSAQVTILPVMETIKALFSNSEAAQKIRHHDTCLRAALDVIGNATCKYSDFSNSAIHQYQHEQLQLFQDNGAQLTMKKQSNTWLLILIMLNLPPEIRYTSGNVIINLATPGPNSPET
;
A
#
# COMPACT_ATOMS: atom_id res chain seq x y z
N MET A 1 -17.70 -53.82 29.47
CA MET A 1 -16.25 -54.08 29.31
C MET A 1 -16.12 -54.59 27.89
N GLU A 2 -15.51 -53.88 26.94
CA GLU A 2 -14.57 -52.73 26.92
C GLU A 2 -14.79 -52.09 25.50
N GLN A 3 -14.93 -50.77 25.22
CA GLN A 3 -14.02 -49.61 25.37
C GLN A 3 -12.54 -49.96 25.15
N SER A 4 -11.77 -49.44 24.20
CA SER A 4 -11.94 -48.38 23.18
C SER A 4 -11.06 -48.72 21.95
N GLU A 5 -10.68 -47.90 20.96
CA GLU A 5 -10.77 -46.46 20.65
C GLU A 5 -10.73 -46.24 19.11
N ASP A 6 -10.58 -45.00 18.63
CA ASP A 6 -10.55 -44.61 17.21
C ASP A 6 -9.19 -44.77 16.49
N PRO A 7 -9.17 -44.86 15.13
CA PRO A 7 -7.94 -44.81 14.35
C PRO A 7 -7.40 -43.37 14.28
N GLU A 8 -6.25 -43.13 14.90
CA GLU A 8 -5.58 -41.83 14.91
C GLU A 8 -5.09 -41.43 13.51
N SER A 9 -5.91 -40.63 12.83
CA SER A 9 -5.64 -40.05 11.51
C SER A 9 -4.30 -39.32 11.49
N SER A 10 -3.30 -39.93 10.85
CA SER A 10 -1.97 -39.35 10.64
C SER A 10 -2.07 -37.98 9.96
N ARG A 11 -1.86 -36.91 10.72
CA ARG A 11 -1.74 -35.56 10.19
C ARG A 11 -0.34 -35.43 9.58
N GLU A 12 -0.25 -35.50 8.26
CA GLU A 12 0.98 -35.18 7.54
C GLU A 12 1.42 -33.75 7.88
N THR A 13 2.61 -33.64 8.48
CA THR A 13 3.22 -32.37 8.84
C THR A 13 3.62 -31.63 7.57
N GLN A 14 2.85 -30.60 7.20
CA GLN A 14 3.14 -29.78 6.02
C GLN A 14 4.46 -29.02 6.23
N HIS A 15 5.45 -29.31 5.39
CA HIS A 15 6.70 -28.56 5.36
C HIS A 15 6.49 -27.20 4.66
N GLU A 16 6.13 -26.18 5.43
CA GLU A 16 6.26 -24.79 5.00
C GLU A 16 7.75 -24.44 4.76
N PRO A 17 8.10 -23.65 3.74
CA PRO A 17 9.47 -23.16 3.55
C PRO A 17 9.80 -22.11 4.64
N PRO A 18 10.69 -22.40 5.60
CA PRO A 18 10.79 -21.64 6.86
C PRO A 18 11.45 -20.25 6.72
N ALA A 19 11.87 -19.86 5.52
CA ALA A 19 12.69 -18.66 5.30
C ALA A 19 11.89 -17.35 5.16
N LEU A 20 10.61 -17.40 4.78
CA LEU A 20 9.84 -16.19 4.42
C LEU A 20 9.05 -15.57 5.58
N LEU A 21 8.69 -16.36 6.60
CA LEU A 21 7.89 -15.89 7.74
C LEU A 21 8.74 -15.67 9.01
N GLY A 22 9.94 -16.27 9.09
CA GLY A 22 10.80 -16.15 10.27
C GLY A 22 10.11 -16.66 11.54
N ASP A 23 9.93 -15.78 12.52
CA ASP A 23 9.23 -16.03 13.78
C ASP A 23 7.77 -15.53 13.79
N TYR A 24 7.26 -15.01 12.66
CA TYR A 24 5.89 -14.50 12.57
C TYR A 24 4.85 -15.60 12.78
N ARG A 25 4.16 -15.54 13.93
CA ARG A 25 2.98 -16.36 14.23
C ARG A 25 1.72 -15.53 14.08
N LEU A 26 0.81 -15.96 13.22
CA LEU A 26 -0.53 -15.37 13.12
C LEU A 26 -1.24 -15.55 14.47
N PRO A 27 -1.72 -14.47 15.12
CA PRO A 27 -2.46 -14.60 16.38
C PRO A 27 -3.82 -15.28 16.11
N PRO A 28 -4.34 -16.07 17.07
CA PRO A 28 -5.61 -16.81 16.90
C PRO A 28 -6.83 -15.88 16.72
N HIS A 29 -6.70 -14.62 17.13
CA HIS A 29 -7.69 -13.57 16.94
C HIS A 29 -7.01 -12.32 16.36
N PRO A 30 -7.71 -11.52 15.53
CA PRO A 30 -7.16 -10.25 15.05
C PRO A 30 -6.85 -9.34 16.25
N PRO A 31 -5.75 -8.57 16.22
CA PRO A 31 -5.35 -7.73 17.34
C PRO A 31 -6.43 -6.67 17.64
N GLU A 32 -6.90 -6.62 18.88
CA GLU A 32 -7.96 -5.71 19.35
C GLU A 32 -7.59 -4.22 19.27
N ASN A 33 -6.30 -3.92 19.06
CA ASN A 33 -5.72 -2.58 18.94
C ASN A 33 -6.11 -1.84 17.63
N TYR A 34 -7.36 -1.96 17.19
CA TYR A 34 -7.91 -1.17 16.09
C TYR A 34 -8.23 0.25 16.56
N THR A 35 -7.32 1.18 16.31
CA THR A 35 -7.62 2.62 16.44
C THR A 35 -8.58 3.04 15.33
N LYS A 36 -9.87 3.19 15.66
CA LYS A 36 -10.88 3.77 14.76
C LYS A 36 -10.39 5.15 14.26
N PRO A 37 -10.53 5.47 12.95
CA PRO A 37 -10.26 6.80 12.45
C PRO A 37 -10.99 7.88 13.26
N ARG A 38 -10.29 8.97 13.60
CA ARG A 38 -10.86 10.12 14.30
C ARG A 38 -11.96 10.76 13.44
N ASP A 39 -13.10 11.06 14.06
CA ASP A 39 -14.17 11.82 13.41
C ASP A 39 -13.71 13.25 13.05
N LEU A 40 -14.05 13.68 11.83
CA LEU A 40 -13.65 14.98 11.28
C LEU A 40 -14.64 16.08 11.66
N ALA A 41 -14.12 17.22 12.12
CA ALA A 41 -14.94 18.41 12.31
C ALA A 41 -15.56 18.88 10.99
N THR A 42 -16.70 19.57 11.04
CA THR A 42 -17.38 20.05 9.82
C THR A 42 -16.48 20.95 8.95
N SER A 43 -15.65 21.80 9.56
CA SER A 43 -14.64 22.60 8.87
C SER A 43 -13.58 21.76 8.16
N GLU A 44 -13.06 20.71 8.81
CA GLU A 44 -12.10 19.76 8.24
C GLU A 44 -12.70 19.02 7.05
N ARG A 45 -13.91 18.46 7.22
CA ARG A 45 -14.67 17.71 6.21
C ARG A 45 -14.96 18.54 4.96
N LEU A 46 -15.52 19.75 5.12
CA LEU A 46 -15.79 20.66 4.00
C LEU A 46 -14.49 21.09 3.30
N SER A 47 -13.41 21.32 4.06
CA SER A 47 -12.10 21.67 3.50
C SER A 47 -11.50 20.54 2.67
N LEU A 48 -11.59 19.29 3.16
CA LEU A 48 -11.10 18.12 2.44
C LEU A 48 -11.94 17.86 1.18
N GLN A 49 -13.27 18.00 1.24
CA GLN A 49 -14.14 17.92 0.06
C GLN A 49 -13.76 18.95 -1.00
N HIS A 50 -13.59 20.22 -0.60
CA HIS A 50 -13.13 21.28 -1.50
C HIS A 50 -11.73 20.99 -2.09
N TYR A 51 -10.79 20.50 -1.27
CA TYR A 51 -9.46 20.12 -1.73
C TYR A 51 -9.48 18.95 -2.72
N ILE A 52 -10.32 17.93 -2.50
CA ILE A 52 -10.52 16.80 -3.42
C ILE A 52 -11.11 17.29 -4.75
N ALA A 53 -12.14 18.13 -4.72
CA ALA A 53 -12.73 18.72 -5.93
C ALA A 53 -11.70 19.54 -6.72
N TRP A 54 -10.97 20.42 -6.04
CA TRP A 54 -9.89 21.24 -6.61
C TRP A 54 -8.75 20.40 -7.23
N ARG A 55 -8.36 19.29 -6.58
CA ARG A 55 -7.40 18.33 -7.13
C ARG A 55 -7.93 17.65 -8.38
N LYS A 56 -9.18 17.19 -8.38
CA LYS A 56 -9.82 16.52 -9.53
C LYS A 56 -10.00 17.47 -10.72
N SER A 57 -10.23 18.76 -10.49
CA SER A 57 -10.40 19.77 -11.53
C SER A 57 -9.08 20.41 -12.00
N ASN A 58 -7.91 19.94 -11.55
CA ASN A 58 -6.60 20.55 -11.79
C ASN A 58 -6.56 22.08 -11.51
N GLY A 59 -7.25 22.52 -10.45
CA GLY A 59 -7.43 23.94 -10.17
C GLY A 59 -6.12 24.67 -9.82
N THR A 60 -6.10 25.99 -10.02
CA THR A 60 -4.96 26.85 -9.63
C THR A 60 -5.01 27.18 -8.13
N VAL A 61 -3.87 27.58 -7.54
CA VAL A 61 -3.81 28.01 -6.13
C VAL A 61 -4.70 29.23 -5.87
N GLN A 62 -4.81 30.14 -6.85
CA GLN A 62 -5.70 31.29 -6.79
C GLN A 62 -7.18 30.87 -6.79
N ALA A 63 -7.58 29.93 -7.66
CA ALA A 63 -8.94 29.40 -7.66
C ALA A 63 -9.31 28.76 -6.31
N TYR A 64 -8.41 27.97 -5.70
CA TYR A 64 -8.62 27.46 -4.34
C TYR A 64 -8.84 28.60 -3.33
N HIS A 65 -8.06 29.68 -3.42
CA HIS A 65 -8.15 30.79 -2.48
C HIS A 65 -9.48 31.56 -2.59
N GLU A 66 -9.98 31.80 -3.81
CA GLU A 66 -11.27 32.47 -4.01
C GLU A 66 -12.46 31.57 -3.66
N HIS A 67 -12.47 30.31 -4.13
CA HIS A 67 -13.52 29.35 -3.78
C HIS A 67 -13.61 29.14 -2.26
N ARG A 68 -12.47 29.13 -1.56
CA ARG A 68 -12.42 29.07 -0.08
C ARG A 68 -13.19 30.22 0.58
N LYS A 69 -13.11 31.45 0.07
CA LYS A 69 -13.84 32.62 0.64
C LYS A 69 -15.35 32.45 0.46
N VAL A 70 -15.77 32.10 -0.76
CA VAL A 70 -17.18 31.90 -1.11
C VAL A 70 -17.78 30.76 -0.29
N LEU A 71 -17.09 29.62 -0.21
CA LEU A 71 -17.53 28.47 0.60
C LEU A 71 -17.59 28.81 2.09
N ALA A 72 -16.60 29.53 2.63
CA ALA A 72 -16.62 29.91 4.05
C ALA A 72 -17.80 30.84 4.40
N THR A 73 -18.18 31.74 3.48
CA THR A 73 -19.35 32.61 3.61
C THR A 73 -20.64 31.80 3.50
N ALA A 74 -20.77 30.95 2.49
CA ALA A 74 -21.98 30.17 2.23
C ALA A 74 -22.26 29.10 3.30
N SER A 75 -21.22 28.46 3.86
CA SER A 75 -21.36 27.41 4.87
C SER A 75 -21.23 27.91 6.31
N TRP A 76 -21.08 29.23 6.53
CA TRP A 76 -20.83 29.85 7.85
C TRP A 76 -19.72 29.17 8.65
N THR A 77 -18.74 28.56 7.97
CA THR A 77 -17.75 27.64 8.54
C THR A 77 -16.38 27.96 7.97
N GLY A 78 -15.36 28.06 8.83
CA GLY A 78 -14.00 28.33 8.39
C GLY A 78 -13.41 27.22 7.53
N ILE A 79 -13.28 27.45 6.22
CA ILE A 79 -12.56 26.56 5.30
C ILE A 79 -11.04 26.75 5.46
N LEU A 80 -10.29 25.66 5.48
CA LEU A 80 -8.83 25.67 5.66
C LEU A 80 -8.10 26.22 4.43
N THR A 81 -6.93 26.84 4.65
CA THR A 81 -6.01 27.23 3.58
C THR A 81 -5.46 25.98 2.88
N LEU A 82 -4.99 26.13 1.63
CA LEU A 82 -4.38 25.03 0.87
C LEU A 82 -3.22 24.36 1.62
N PHE A 83 -2.44 25.15 2.36
CA PHE A 83 -1.39 24.63 3.24
C PHE A 83 -1.95 23.80 4.41
N ARG A 84 -2.95 24.32 5.14
CA ARG A 84 -3.54 23.62 6.29
C ARG A 84 -4.27 22.34 5.88
N VAL A 85 -5.01 22.33 4.77
CA VAL A 85 -5.70 21.12 4.31
C VAL A 85 -4.72 20.05 3.80
N ARG A 86 -3.59 20.44 3.20
CA ARG A 86 -2.52 19.49 2.84
C ARG A 86 -1.85 18.89 4.08
N LYS A 87 -1.59 19.70 5.12
CA LYS A 87 -1.07 19.21 6.41
C LYS A 87 -2.07 18.28 7.12
N LEU A 88 -3.36 18.60 7.06
CA LEU A 88 -4.43 17.75 7.59
C LEU A 88 -4.49 16.41 6.84
N ALA A 89 -4.53 16.42 5.50
CA ALA A 89 -4.54 15.21 4.69
C ALA A 89 -3.32 14.31 4.97
N ALA A 90 -2.12 14.91 5.09
CA ALA A 90 -0.92 14.18 5.49
C ALA A 90 -1.04 13.57 6.89
N SER A 91 -1.53 14.33 7.87
CA SER A 91 -1.75 13.85 9.24
C SER A 91 -2.77 12.71 9.34
N LEU A 92 -3.83 12.74 8.53
CA LEU A 92 -4.86 11.68 8.50
C LEU A 92 -4.34 10.39 7.86
N MET A 93 -3.43 10.51 6.88
CA MET A 93 -2.81 9.38 6.20
C MET A 93 -1.55 8.84 6.92
N GLY A 94 -1.26 9.28 8.15
CA GLY A 94 0.00 8.91 8.83
C GLY A 94 1.27 9.31 8.03
N PHE A 95 1.17 10.31 7.15
CA PHE A 95 2.27 10.75 6.30
C PHE A 95 3.13 11.77 7.07
N TYR A 96 4.07 11.25 7.85
CA TYR A 96 5.14 12.00 8.50
C TYR A 96 6.51 11.61 7.92
N PRO A 97 7.52 12.50 7.98
CA PRO A 97 8.91 12.15 7.68
C PRO A 97 9.31 10.94 8.54
N THR A 98 9.53 9.80 7.90
CA THR A 98 9.43 8.52 8.61
C THR A 98 10.68 8.19 9.43
N ARG A 99 11.82 8.84 9.12
CA ARG A 99 13.09 8.74 9.85
C ARG A 99 13.92 10.02 9.69
N ASP A 100 14.51 10.51 10.78
CA ASP A 100 15.67 11.40 10.74
C ASP A 100 16.92 10.58 10.43
N LEU A 101 17.17 10.35 9.13
CA LEU A 101 18.41 9.71 8.66
C LEU A 101 19.49 10.78 8.51
N ASP A 102 20.40 10.87 9.49
CA ASP A 102 21.62 11.69 9.36
C ASP A 102 22.65 11.06 8.40
N PHE A 103 22.66 9.73 8.32
CA PHE A 103 23.58 8.94 7.50
C PHE A 103 22.84 7.84 6.73
N CYS A 104 23.41 7.43 5.60
CA CYS A 104 22.87 6.38 4.75
C CYS A 104 22.83 5.03 5.51
N PRO A 105 21.65 4.39 5.66
CA PRO A 105 21.49 3.12 6.36
C PRO A 105 21.78 1.90 5.48
N HIS A 106 22.14 2.09 4.20
CA HIS A 106 22.44 0.99 3.28
C HIS A 106 23.71 0.25 3.71
N THR A 107 23.63 -1.08 3.70
CA THR A 107 24.76 -2.00 3.88
C THR A 107 25.09 -2.60 2.52
N SER A 108 26.36 -2.54 2.13
CA SER A 108 26.85 -3.13 0.88
C SER A 108 26.75 -4.67 0.90
N SER A 109 26.90 -5.29 -0.26
CA SER A 109 27.08 -6.74 -0.40
C SER A 109 28.31 -7.28 0.37
N THR A 110 29.29 -6.43 0.70
CA THR A 110 30.44 -6.77 1.56
C THR A 110 30.13 -6.70 3.06
N GLY A 111 28.92 -6.30 3.46
CA GLY A 111 28.52 -6.13 4.86
C GLY A 111 28.90 -4.78 5.48
N GLU A 112 29.44 -3.84 4.71
CA GLU A 112 29.90 -2.54 5.19
C GLU A 112 28.78 -1.48 5.12
N LEU A 113 28.66 -0.67 6.17
CA LEU A 113 27.68 0.41 6.23
C LEU A 113 28.16 1.63 5.42
N CYS A 114 27.34 2.07 4.46
CA CYS A 114 27.64 3.19 3.56
C CYS A 114 28.00 4.49 4.30
N ARG A 115 27.36 4.78 5.44
CA ARG A 115 27.61 5.92 6.35
C ARG A 115 27.70 7.32 5.71
N THR A 116 27.35 7.47 4.43
CA THR A 116 27.42 8.77 3.73
C THR A 116 26.39 9.74 4.31
N PRO A 117 26.73 11.01 4.60
CA PRO A 117 25.80 11.98 5.15
C PRO A 117 24.58 12.22 4.24
N CYS A 118 23.38 12.08 4.78
CA CYS A 118 22.13 12.33 4.06
C CYS A 118 21.80 13.82 3.90
N PHE A 119 22.64 14.72 4.46
CA PHE A 119 22.49 16.17 4.40
C PHE A 119 23.73 16.84 3.79
N LYS A 120 23.52 17.86 2.96
CA LYS A 120 24.56 18.74 2.46
C LYS A 120 24.89 19.78 3.52
N SER A 121 26.19 20.00 3.76
CA SER A 121 26.65 21.10 4.60
C SER A 121 26.21 22.43 4.00
N SER A 122 25.46 23.20 4.78
CA SER A 122 25.03 24.56 4.46
C SER A 122 25.76 25.49 5.42
N SER A 123 26.10 26.70 5.00
CA SER A 123 26.78 27.73 5.81
C SER A 123 25.94 28.31 6.96
N GLY A 124 24.91 27.60 7.42
CA GLY A 124 24.07 27.98 8.55
C GLY A 124 23.41 26.76 9.20
N LEU A 125 22.83 26.97 10.39
CA LEU A 125 22.27 25.96 11.31
C LEU A 125 21.21 24.98 10.75
N LYS A 126 20.79 25.10 9.48
CA LYS A 126 19.75 24.26 8.87
C LYS A 126 20.38 23.23 7.93
N LYS A 127 20.42 21.97 8.38
CA LYS A 127 20.75 20.80 7.53
C LYS A 127 19.83 20.77 6.30
N LYS A 128 20.41 20.74 5.08
CA LYS A 128 19.64 20.62 3.84
C LYS A 128 19.75 19.18 3.31
N PRO A 129 18.65 18.42 3.18
CA PRO A 129 18.75 17.02 2.73
C PRO A 129 19.34 16.91 1.32
N SER A 130 20.19 15.91 1.13
CA SER A 130 20.89 15.64 -0.13
C SER A 130 19.93 15.16 -1.23
N ALA A 131 18.93 14.37 -0.84
CA ALA A 131 17.79 13.94 -1.64
C ALA A 131 16.53 13.89 -0.77
N GLN A 132 15.35 13.98 -1.38
CA GLN A 132 14.06 13.78 -0.72
C GLN A 132 13.18 12.92 -1.60
N VAL A 133 12.41 12.03 -1.00
CA VAL A 133 11.48 11.15 -1.71
C VAL A 133 10.17 11.02 -0.93
N THR A 134 9.06 10.83 -1.63
CA THR A 134 7.72 10.73 -1.04
C THR A 134 7.27 9.27 -1.09
N ILE A 135 7.13 8.63 0.08
CA ILE A 135 6.64 7.25 0.23
C ILE A 135 5.20 7.31 0.76
N LEU A 136 4.20 6.96 -0.05
CA LEU A 136 2.81 6.89 0.39
C LEU A 136 2.57 5.60 1.21
N PRO A 137 2.07 5.68 2.46
CA PRO A 137 1.91 4.50 3.30
C PRO A 137 0.86 3.54 2.71
N VAL A 138 1.35 2.37 2.28
CA VAL A 138 0.53 1.31 1.65
C VAL A 138 -0.58 0.86 2.61
N MET A 139 -0.24 0.66 3.88
CA MET A 139 -1.18 0.16 4.88
C MET A 139 -2.34 1.13 5.15
N GLU A 140 -2.09 2.45 5.17
CA GLU A 140 -3.18 3.44 5.31
C GLU A 140 -4.07 3.50 4.06
N THR A 141 -3.50 3.22 2.88
CA THR A 141 -4.29 3.07 1.64
C THR A 141 -5.18 1.82 1.70
N ILE A 142 -4.65 0.69 2.17
CA ILE A 142 -5.41 -0.55 2.39
C ILE A 142 -6.53 -0.35 3.43
N LYS A 143 -6.22 0.27 4.58
CA LYS A 143 -7.21 0.63 5.61
C LYS A 143 -8.31 1.53 5.05
N ALA A 144 -7.97 2.52 4.23
CA ALA A 144 -8.95 3.41 3.60
C ALA A 144 -9.89 2.65 2.65
N LEU A 145 -9.38 1.67 1.89
CA LEU A 145 -10.21 0.81 1.04
C LEU A 145 -11.15 -0.08 1.85
N PHE A 146 -10.70 -0.68 2.96
CA PHE A 146 -11.58 -1.46 3.85
C PHE A 146 -12.58 -0.59 4.64
N SER A 147 -12.29 0.69 4.84
CA SER A 147 -13.18 1.63 5.53
C SER A 147 -14.33 2.15 4.65
N ASN A 148 -14.26 1.93 3.32
CA ASN A 148 -15.32 2.24 2.38
C ASN A 148 -16.07 0.93 2.05
N SER A 149 -17.39 0.88 2.26
CA SER A 149 -18.20 -0.33 2.09
C SER A 149 -18.14 -0.92 0.67
N GLU A 150 -18.20 -0.07 -0.36
CA GLU A 150 -18.17 -0.48 -1.77
C GLU A 150 -16.80 -1.06 -2.17
N ALA A 151 -15.72 -0.39 -1.75
CA ALA A 151 -14.35 -0.85 -1.99
C ALA A 151 -14.02 -2.11 -1.17
N ALA A 152 -14.49 -2.21 0.07
CA ALA A 152 -14.35 -3.40 0.90
C ALA A 152 -15.09 -4.61 0.29
N GLN A 153 -16.27 -4.42 -0.29
CA GLN A 153 -16.99 -5.46 -1.03
C GLN A 153 -16.19 -5.89 -2.27
N LYS A 154 -15.65 -4.93 -3.04
CA LYS A 154 -14.82 -5.22 -4.22
C LYS A 154 -13.52 -5.97 -3.87
N ILE A 155 -12.86 -5.66 -2.75
CA ILE A 155 -11.66 -6.38 -2.29
C ILE A 155 -11.97 -7.83 -1.87
N ARG A 156 -13.22 -8.15 -1.54
CA ARG A 156 -13.65 -9.55 -1.28
C ARG A 156 -13.92 -10.34 -2.56
N HIS A 157 -13.68 -9.79 -3.76
CA HIS A 157 -13.89 -10.51 -5.01
C HIS A 157 -13.05 -11.78 -5.11
N HIS A 158 -11.74 -11.72 -4.81
CA HIS A 158 -10.88 -12.93 -4.81
C HIS A 158 -11.36 -14.00 -3.81
N ASP A 159 -11.72 -13.58 -2.59
CA ASP A 159 -12.31 -14.44 -1.55
C ASP A 159 -13.64 -15.07 -2.00
N THR A 160 -14.46 -14.34 -2.74
CA THR A 160 -15.72 -14.85 -3.34
C THR A 160 -15.44 -15.89 -4.43
N CYS A 161 -14.51 -15.60 -5.35
CA CYS A 161 -14.10 -16.53 -6.40
C CYS A 161 -13.43 -17.79 -5.83
N LEU A 162 -12.63 -17.66 -4.77
CA LEU A 162 -12.03 -18.79 -4.06
C LEU A 162 -13.11 -19.66 -3.41
N ARG A 163 -14.09 -19.09 -2.69
CA ARG A 163 -15.21 -19.87 -2.15
C ARG A 163 -16.00 -20.60 -3.24
N ALA A 164 -16.29 -19.94 -4.37
CA ALA A 164 -17.01 -20.57 -5.47
C ALA A 164 -16.20 -21.73 -6.10
N ALA A 165 -14.88 -21.56 -6.26
CA ALA A 165 -14.00 -22.62 -6.72
C ALA A 165 -13.92 -23.77 -5.71
N LEU A 166 -13.80 -23.48 -4.41
CA LEU A 166 -13.77 -24.48 -3.34
C LEU A 166 -15.11 -25.21 -3.16
N ASP A 167 -16.25 -24.59 -3.45
CA ASP A 167 -17.55 -25.26 -3.47
C ASP A 167 -17.63 -26.26 -4.64
N VAL A 168 -17.25 -25.85 -5.84
CA VAL A 168 -17.15 -26.76 -7.01
C VAL A 168 -16.13 -27.88 -6.77
N ILE A 169 -14.99 -27.57 -6.16
CA ILE A 169 -13.90 -28.53 -5.89
C ILE A 169 -14.21 -29.43 -4.68
N GLY A 170 -14.94 -28.97 -3.68
CA GLY A 170 -15.36 -29.75 -2.52
C GLY A 170 -16.52 -30.69 -2.81
N ASN A 171 -17.33 -30.36 -3.82
CA ASN A 171 -18.26 -31.30 -4.47
C ASN A 171 -17.53 -32.29 -5.42
N ALA A 172 -16.25 -32.05 -5.74
CA ALA A 172 -15.34 -33.03 -6.32
C ALA A 172 -14.49 -33.69 -5.22
N THR A 173 -13.89 -34.85 -5.51
CA THR A 173 -13.07 -35.58 -4.54
C THR A 173 -11.62 -35.06 -4.50
N CYS A 174 -11.42 -33.77 -4.18
CA CYS A 174 -10.08 -33.19 -4.07
C CYS A 174 -9.92 -32.30 -2.82
N LYS A 175 -8.94 -32.64 -1.97
CA LYS A 175 -8.58 -31.86 -0.78
C LYS A 175 -7.55 -30.80 -1.15
N TYR A 176 -7.87 -29.52 -0.92
CA TYR A 176 -6.94 -28.41 -1.04
C TYR A 176 -6.67 -27.74 0.32
N SER A 177 -5.56 -27.03 0.42
CA SER A 177 -5.17 -26.22 1.58
C SER A 177 -5.61 -24.77 1.38
N ASP A 178 -6.05 -24.09 2.45
CA ASP A 178 -6.47 -22.68 2.43
C ASP A 178 -5.31 -21.70 2.22
N PHE A 179 -4.06 -22.17 2.27
CA PHE A 179 -2.88 -21.37 1.99
C PHE A 179 -2.55 -21.36 0.49
N SER A 180 -2.38 -20.17 -0.07
CA SER A 180 -1.83 -20.00 -1.43
C SER A 180 -0.37 -20.48 -1.45
N ASN A 181 -0.19 -21.77 -1.76
CA ASN A 181 1.10 -22.47 -1.76
C ASN A 181 2.03 -22.07 -2.91
N SER A 182 1.76 -20.95 -3.59
CA SER A 182 2.48 -20.45 -4.77
C SER A 182 2.56 -21.41 -5.98
N ALA A 183 1.93 -22.60 -5.97
CA ALA A 183 2.06 -23.57 -7.06
C ALA A 183 1.59 -23.03 -8.42
N ILE A 184 0.55 -22.18 -8.44
CA ILE A 184 0.10 -21.48 -9.66
C ILE A 184 1.13 -20.45 -10.12
N HIS A 185 1.80 -19.75 -9.19
CA HIS A 185 2.87 -18.79 -9.53
C HIS A 185 4.15 -19.51 -10.00
N GLN A 186 4.51 -20.65 -9.41
CA GLN A 186 5.58 -21.52 -9.92
C GLN A 186 5.26 -22.05 -11.31
N TYR A 187 4.05 -22.55 -11.56
CA TYR A 187 3.64 -22.99 -12.89
C TYR A 187 3.71 -21.84 -13.92
N GLN A 188 3.25 -20.64 -13.55
CA GLN A 188 3.37 -19.44 -14.39
C GLN A 188 4.83 -19.08 -14.68
N HIS A 189 5.72 -19.18 -13.70
CA HIS A 189 7.14 -18.86 -13.83
C HIS A 189 7.93 -19.92 -14.61
N GLU A 190 7.74 -21.20 -14.30
CA GLU A 190 8.52 -22.31 -14.82
C GLU A 190 7.99 -22.79 -16.18
N GLN A 191 6.67 -22.90 -16.35
CA GLN A 191 6.07 -23.48 -17.56
C GLN A 191 5.63 -22.41 -18.58
N LEU A 192 5.14 -21.27 -18.10
CA LEU A 192 4.70 -20.16 -18.97
C LEU A 192 5.75 -19.04 -19.11
N GLN A 193 6.88 -19.14 -18.40
CA GLN A 193 7.98 -18.17 -18.40
C GLN A 193 7.53 -16.73 -18.02
N LEU A 194 6.39 -16.60 -17.34
CA LEU A 194 5.87 -15.33 -16.83
C LEU A 194 6.68 -14.91 -15.60
N PHE A 195 6.98 -13.62 -15.46
CA PHE A 195 7.75 -13.05 -14.33
C PHE A 195 9.24 -13.45 -14.24
N GLN A 196 9.83 -14.03 -15.29
CA GLN A 196 11.28 -14.30 -15.31
C GLN A 196 12.14 -13.01 -15.28
N ASP A 197 11.66 -11.96 -15.94
CA ASP A 197 12.23 -10.62 -15.81
C ASP A 197 11.57 -9.87 -14.65
N ASN A 198 12.39 -9.28 -13.78
CA ASN A 198 12.00 -8.61 -12.54
C ASN A 198 10.99 -7.46 -12.75
N GLY A 199 9.70 -7.80 -12.73
CA GLY A 199 8.59 -6.88 -12.89
C GLY A 199 8.33 -6.48 -14.35
N ALA A 200 7.06 -6.22 -14.67
CA ALA A 200 6.66 -5.74 -15.98
C ALA A 200 7.17 -4.30 -16.21
N GLN A 201 8.38 -4.17 -16.76
CA GLN A 201 8.93 -2.88 -17.15
C GLN A 201 8.11 -2.30 -18.32
N LEU A 202 7.51 -1.12 -18.13
CA LEU A 202 6.75 -0.43 -19.17
C LEU A 202 7.70 0.09 -20.27
N THR A 203 7.98 -0.76 -21.25
CA THR A 203 8.94 -0.54 -22.35
C THR A 203 8.43 0.40 -23.45
N MET A 204 7.91 1.57 -23.08
CA MET A 204 7.74 2.69 -24.01
C MET A 204 8.76 3.80 -23.72
N LYS A 205 9.81 3.84 -24.56
CA LYS A 205 10.92 4.80 -24.52
C LYS A 205 10.47 6.23 -24.79
N LYS A 206 9.94 6.90 -23.77
CA LYS A 206 10.18 8.34 -23.56
C LYS A 206 11.28 8.44 -22.51
N GLN A 207 12.19 9.42 -22.62
CA GLN A 207 13.27 9.66 -21.64
C GLN A 207 12.71 10.24 -20.32
N SER A 208 11.81 9.49 -19.69
CA SER A 208 11.32 9.76 -18.34
C SER A 208 12.32 9.17 -17.36
N ASN A 209 13.19 10.01 -16.84
CA ASN A 209 14.21 9.63 -15.87
C ASN A 209 13.64 9.27 -14.48
N THR A 210 12.32 9.07 -14.33
CA THR A 210 11.65 8.85 -13.04
C THR A 210 11.29 7.39 -12.82
N TRP A 211 11.71 6.85 -11.68
CA TRP A 211 11.33 5.51 -11.22
C TRP A 211 10.05 5.57 -10.39
N LEU A 212 9.13 4.63 -10.62
CA LEU A 212 7.85 4.53 -9.91
C LEU A 212 7.70 3.13 -9.30
N LEU A 213 7.39 3.05 -8.01
CA LEU A 213 6.92 1.80 -7.40
C LEU A 213 5.40 1.78 -7.46
N ILE A 214 4.87 0.85 -8.26
CA ILE A 214 3.44 0.68 -8.51
C ILE A 214 3.00 -0.65 -7.87
N LEU A 215 2.08 -0.57 -6.92
CA LEU A 215 1.49 -1.74 -6.25
C LEU A 215 0.04 -1.93 -6.72
N ILE A 216 -0.34 -3.17 -7.00
CA ILE A 216 -1.64 -3.53 -7.58
C ILE A 216 -2.36 -4.48 -6.63
N MET A 217 -3.59 -4.14 -6.25
CA MET A 217 -4.40 -4.96 -5.34
C MET A 217 -5.09 -6.09 -6.14
N LEU A 218 -4.45 -7.25 -6.23
CA LEU A 218 -4.98 -8.42 -6.97
C LEU A 218 -6.33 -8.93 -6.45
N ASN A 219 -6.67 -8.60 -5.20
CA ASN A 219 -7.94 -8.94 -4.57
C ASN A 219 -9.17 -8.24 -5.21
N LEU A 220 -8.95 -7.15 -5.96
CA LEU A 220 -10.01 -6.45 -6.70
C LEU A 220 -10.39 -7.20 -8.00
N PRO A 221 -11.61 -7.00 -8.53
CA PRO A 221 -12.02 -7.54 -9.83
C PRO A 221 -11.05 -7.17 -10.97
N PRO A 222 -10.81 -8.07 -11.93
CA PRO A 222 -9.84 -7.87 -13.01
C PRO A 222 -10.15 -6.64 -13.88
N GLU A 223 -11.42 -6.28 -14.02
CA GLU A 223 -11.90 -5.13 -14.81
C GLU A 223 -11.46 -3.79 -14.20
N ILE A 224 -11.22 -3.74 -12.88
CA ILE A 224 -10.96 -2.48 -12.17
C ILE A 224 -9.56 -2.40 -11.53
N ARG A 225 -8.87 -3.53 -11.32
CA ARG A 225 -7.59 -3.56 -10.56
C ARG A 225 -6.44 -2.76 -11.19
N TYR A 226 -6.48 -2.52 -12.50
CA TYR A 226 -5.48 -1.71 -13.24
C TYR A 226 -5.88 -0.25 -13.44
N THR A 227 -7.07 0.17 -12.99
CA THR A 227 -7.51 1.56 -13.14
C THR A 227 -6.76 2.49 -12.18
N SER A 228 -6.52 3.74 -12.58
CA SER A 228 -5.72 4.70 -11.81
C SER A 228 -6.26 5.04 -10.41
N GLY A 229 -7.52 4.71 -10.11
CA GLY A 229 -8.10 4.84 -8.76
C GLY A 229 -7.82 3.65 -7.83
N ASN A 230 -7.38 2.52 -8.36
CA ASN A 230 -7.20 1.24 -7.64
C ASN A 230 -5.73 0.77 -7.57
N VAL A 231 -4.84 1.54 -8.20
CA VAL A 231 -3.39 1.29 -8.25
C VAL A 231 -2.69 2.24 -7.27
N ILE A 232 -1.78 1.71 -6.45
CA ILE A 232 -1.07 2.48 -5.42
C ILE A 232 0.32 2.83 -5.95
N ILE A 233 0.55 4.09 -6.30
CA ILE A 233 1.90 4.60 -6.57
C ILE A 233 2.55 4.88 -5.20
N ASN A 234 3.27 3.90 -4.67
CA ASN A 234 3.90 4.00 -3.35
C ASN A 234 5.07 4.99 -3.35
N LEU A 235 5.89 4.97 -4.41
CA LEU A 235 7.12 5.76 -4.49
C LEU A 235 7.30 6.37 -5.88
N ALA A 236 7.82 7.59 -5.92
CA ALA A 236 8.34 8.22 -7.14
C ALA A 236 9.73 8.81 -6.85
N THR A 237 10.76 8.25 -7.50
CA THR A 237 12.16 8.69 -7.37
C THR A 237 12.61 9.37 -8.67
N PRO A 238 12.89 10.68 -8.67
CA PRO A 238 13.46 11.35 -9.84
C PRO A 238 14.93 10.94 -10.03
N GLY A 239 15.21 10.15 -11.06
CA GLY A 239 16.55 9.87 -11.60
C GLY A 239 17.02 10.94 -12.60
N PRO A 240 18.21 10.78 -13.20
CA PRO A 240 18.50 9.72 -14.18
C PRO A 240 19.09 8.43 -13.63
N ASN A 241 19.59 8.44 -12.41
CA ASN A 241 20.25 7.27 -11.83
C ASN A 241 19.18 6.27 -11.33
N SER A 242 19.37 4.99 -11.64
CA SER A 242 18.59 3.90 -11.07
C SER A 242 18.87 3.76 -9.58
N PRO A 243 17.89 3.30 -8.76
CA PRO A 243 18.24 2.69 -7.48
C PRO A 243 19.09 1.46 -7.77
N GLU A 244 20.29 1.42 -7.20
CA GLU A 244 21.16 0.23 -7.23
C GLU A 244 20.56 -0.80 -6.26
N THR A 245 20.37 -2.03 -6.76
CA THR A 245 19.82 -3.19 -6.04
C THR A 245 20.91 -4.05 -5.44
#